data_AF-A0A0H5RE18-F1
#
_entry.id   AF-A0A0H5RE18-F1
#
_cell.length_a   1.000
_cell.length_b   1.000
_cell.length_c   1.000
_cell.angle_alpha   90.00
_cell.angle_beta   90.00
_cell.angle_gamma   90.00
#
_symmetry.space_group_name_H-M   'P 1'
#
loop_
_entity.id
_entity.type
_entity.pdbx_description
1 polymer ?
#
loop_
_entity_poly.entity_id
_entity_poly.type
_entity_poly.pdbx_seq_one_letter_code
_entity_poly.pdbx_strand_id
1 'polypeptide(L)'
;YIGHDHPDPEQDDDHDNDDQREGGEQAKKASPSLRAARQRWADPVSDILGLMAIVLAYEYAHDQSQFCHDNCIRPRAMYEVGRLRRQLHSRIAPDQEYCPLVPPPSLEQRSALCQLICSGLCDQVARRHPDIPTAYQCLHTDQPVYIHPQSALFPRHHHPEILVYHDIIHTPSKVMINAITAIRPSHLYRICPHLCRLSPKPLASPLPVYSRSDDAISSWFSCSYGPLSWPLPHIAQVATLPSHNHRWFARLLLQGDVLPSWSAIRPLLSCRPSAMTQPEALSIPVLSFLRRLTPSISCLAKLKERWVKDPNFLLPETQALVQKSARPSLVGLWPSLIQ
;
A
#
# COMPACT_ATOMS: atom_id res chain seq x y z
N TYR A 1 -0.03 -49.67 -55.75
CA TYR A 1 1.21 -49.35 -56.48
C TYR A 1 1.13 -47.87 -56.81
N ILE A 2 1.84 -47.02 -56.06
CA ILE A 2 3.09 -46.34 -56.48
C ILE A 2 2.84 -45.60 -57.81
N GLY A 3 2.93 -44.29 -57.96
CA GLY A 3 3.61 -43.22 -57.23
C GLY A 3 4.23 -42.27 -58.27
N HIS A 4 4.29 -40.96 -57.95
CA HIS A 4 5.21 -39.94 -58.50
C HIS A 4 5.14 -39.63 -60.03
N ASP A 5 5.45 -38.45 -60.56
CA ASP A 5 5.80 -37.10 -60.11
C ASP A 5 5.90 -36.27 -61.41
N HIS A 6 5.49 -35.00 -61.40
CA HIS A 6 6.39 -33.88 -61.72
C HIS A 6 5.70 -32.52 -61.47
N PRO A 7 6.44 -31.51 -60.99
CA PRO A 7 5.91 -30.28 -60.41
C PRO A 7 5.86 -29.13 -61.44
N ASP A 8 5.01 -28.16 -61.17
CA ASP A 8 5.09 -26.80 -61.74
C ASP A 8 5.38 -25.78 -60.62
N PRO A 9 6.00 -24.63 -60.94
CA PRO A 9 6.73 -23.81 -59.99
C PRO A 9 5.80 -22.77 -59.35
N GLU A 10 5.76 -22.73 -58.02
CA GLU A 10 5.21 -21.59 -57.28
C GLU A 10 6.36 -20.70 -56.79
N GLN A 11 6.22 -19.42 -57.10
CA GLN A 11 7.14 -18.34 -56.79
C GLN A 11 7.13 -18.09 -55.27
N ASP A 12 8.31 -18.15 -54.66
CA ASP A 12 8.55 -17.71 -53.28
C ASP A 12 8.46 -16.18 -53.22
N ASP A 13 7.32 -15.65 -52.74
CA ASP A 13 7.21 -14.29 -52.21
C ASP A 13 7.70 -14.28 -50.75
N ASP A 14 9.03 -14.24 -50.59
CA ASP A 14 9.71 -14.00 -49.32
C ASP A 14 9.79 -12.49 -49.04
N HIS A 15 8.73 -11.91 -48.45
CA HIS A 15 8.79 -10.60 -47.77
C HIS A 15 7.92 -10.65 -46.51
N ASP A 16 8.54 -10.99 -45.38
CA ASP A 16 8.31 -10.34 -44.07
C ASP A 16 8.95 -11.19 -42.96
N ASN A 17 10.23 -10.97 -42.66
CA ASN A 17 10.86 -11.61 -41.51
C ASN A 17 12.03 -10.80 -40.90
N ASP A 18 11.91 -9.47 -40.85
CA ASP A 18 12.95 -8.62 -40.23
C ASP A 18 12.53 -7.92 -38.93
N ASP A 19 11.27 -8.05 -38.49
CA ASP A 19 10.76 -7.39 -37.26
C ASP A 19 11.15 -8.09 -35.94
N GLN A 20 11.81 -9.25 -35.97
CA GLN A 20 11.90 -10.14 -34.81
C GLN A 20 13.22 -10.10 -34.01
N ARG A 21 14.18 -9.24 -34.39
CA ARG A 21 15.45 -9.07 -33.64
C ARG A 21 15.53 -7.80 -32.80
N GLU A 22 14.51 -6.94 -32.87
CA GLU A 22 14.71 -5.51 -32.63
C GLU A 22 14.52 -5.00 -31.20
N GLY A 23 13.79 -5.69 -30.30
CA GLY A 23 13.44 -5.10 -28.98
C GLY A 23 14.60 -4.76 -28.03
N GLY A 24 15.69 -5.56 -28.06
CA GLY A 24 16.90 -5.31 -27.26
C GLY A 24 17.93 -4.39 -27.93
N GLU A 25 17.96 -4.38 -29.27
CA GLU A 25 18.86 -3.54 -30.08
C GLU A 25 18.28 -2.14 -30.36
N GLN A 26 16.96 -1.99 -30.45
CA GLN A 26 16.30 -0.69 -30.66
C GLN A 26 16.48 0.26 -29.46
N ALA A 27 16.53 -0.26 -28.23
CA ALA A 27 16.90 0.57 -27.07
C ALA A 27 18.32 1.15 -27.22
N LYS A 28 19.22 0.41 -27.88
CA LYS A 28 20.58 0.85 -28.25
C LYS A 28 20.61 1.77 -29.48
N LYS A 29 19.63 1.68 -30.41
CA LYS A 29 19.48 2.52 -31.60
C LYS A 29 18.61 3.78 -31.43
N ALA A 30 17.97 3.98 -30.28
CA ALA A 30 17.18 5.20 -30.04
C ALA A 30 18.04 6.47 -30.18
N SER A 31 17.54 7.46 -30.94
CA SER A 31 18.25 8.72 -31.14
C SER A 31 18.59 9.38 -29.78
N PRO A 32 19.71 10.11 -29.68
CA PRO A 32 20.06 10.83 -28.46
C PRO A 32 18.94 11.77 -27.97
N SER A 33 18.22 12.39 -28.91
CA SER A 33 17.06 13.23 -28.63
C SER A 33 15.91 12.47 -27.95
N LEU A 34 15.58 11.27 -28.45
CA LEU A 34 14.53 10.43 -27.86
C LEU A 34 14.91 9.96 -26.44
N ARG A 35 16.17 9.61 -26.23
CA ARG A 35 16.65 9.23 -24.89
C ARG A 35 16.57 10.39 -23.91
N ALA A 36 16.99 11.57 -24.31
CA ALA A 36 16.91 12.78 -23.49
C ALA A 36 15.45 13.14 -23.17
N ALA A 37 14.54 13.04 -24.14
CA ALA A 37 13.12 13.25 -23.92
C ALA A 37 12.54 12.25 -22.91
N ARG A 38 12.85 10.95 -23.05
CA ARG A 38 12.40 9.93 -22.10
C ARG A 38 12.91 10.17 -20.68
N GLN A 39 14.19 10.54 -20.53
CA GLN A 39 14.77 10.83 -19.22
C GLN A 39 14.15 12.07 -18.57
N ARG A 40 13.80 13.09 -19.36
CA ARG A 40 13.14 14.32 -18.87
C ARG A 40 11.81 14.05 -18.18
N TRP A 41 11.05 13.09 -18.71
CA TRP A 41 9.70 12.77 -18.25
C TRP A 41 9.62 11.47 -17.42
N ALA A 42 10.77 10.87 -17.12
CA ALA A 42 10.85 9.67 -16.31
C ALA A 42 10.39 9.98 -14.88
N ASP A 43 9.41 9.22 -14.41
CA ASP A 43 9.02 9.22 -13.00
C ASP A 43 9.66 8.02 -12.30
N PRO A 44 10.29 8.22 -11.13
CA PRO A 44 11.05 7.16 -10.46
C PRO A 44 10.19 6.03 -9.89
N VAL A 45 8.86 6.21 -9.84
CA VAL A 45 7.91 5.29 -9.20
C VAL A 45 6.91 4.74 -10.22
N SER A 46 6.56 5.47 -11.28
CA SER A 46 5.49 5.07 -12.20
C SER A 46 5.66 5.60 -13.61
N ASP A 47 5.79 4.72 -14.59
CA ASP A 47 5.78 5.09 -16.02
C ASP A 47 4.49 5.85 -16.40
N ILE A 48 3.36 5.48 -15.78
CA ILE A 48 2.05 6.09 -16.02
C ILE A 48 2.04 7.55 -15.52
N LEU A 49 2.66 7.84 -14.38
CA LEU A 49 2.81 9.22 -13.92
C LEU A 49 3.73 10.04 -14.83
N GLY A 50 4.76 9.42 -15.40
CA GLY A 50 5.61 10.03 -16.43
C GLY A 50 4.80 10.42 -17.67
N LEU A 51 3.96 9.50 -18.19
CA LEU A 51 3.05 9.78 -19.30
C LEU A 51 2.05 10.90 -18.97
N MET A 52 1.48 10.88 -17.77
CA MET A 52 0.59 11.95 -17.30
C MET A 52 1.30 13.30 -17.29
N ALA A 53 2.54 13.37 -16.80
CA ALA A 53 3.31 14.61 -16.77
C ALA A 53 3.53 15.20 -18.17
N ILE A 54 3.80 14.34 -19.16
CA ILE A 54 3.92 14.76 -20.57
C ILE A 54 2.61 15.36 -21.08
N VAL A 55 1.49 14.68 -20.84
CA VAL A 55 0.16 15.14 -21.27
C VAL A 55 -0.19 16.47 -20.63
N LEU A 56 0.06 16.63 -19.32
CA LEU A 56 -0.18 17.90 -18.63
C LEU A 56 0.69 19.01 -19.23
N ALA A 57 1.99 18.77 -19.42
CA ALA A 57 2.89 19.76 -19.99
C ALA A 57 2.53 20.16 -21.44
N TYR A 58 2.03 19.22 -22.25
CA TYR A 58 1.54 19.50 -23.59
C TYR A 58 0.38 20.51 -23.60
N GLU A 59 -0.54 20.41 -22.64
CA GLU A 59 -1.68 21.35 -22.54
C GLU A 59 -1.24 22.76 -22.12
N TYR A 60 -0.16 22.87 -21.33
CA TYR A 60 0.42 24.17 -20.97
C TYR A 60 1.30 24.78 -22.06
N ALA A 61 1.68 24.03 -23.09
CA ALA A 61 2.59 24.51 -24.11
C ALA A 61 1.92 25.57 -25.01
N HIS A 62 2.59 26.72 -25.19
CA HIS A 62 2.13 27.76 -26.12
C HIS A 62 2.14 27.28 -27.58
N ASP A 63 3.20 26.53 -27.96
CA ASP A 63 3.30 25.88 -29.27
C ASP A 63 3.34 24.36 -29.07
N GLN A 64 2.19 23.74 -29.28
CA GLN A 64 1.97 22.30 -29.14
C GLN A 64 2.68 21.49 -30.23
N SER A 65 2.89 22.05 -31.43
CA SER A 65 3.59 21.38 -32.52
C SER A 65 5.08 21.32 -32.24
N GLN A 66 5.68 22.43 -31.83
CA GLN A 66 7.07 22.48 -31.39
C GLN A 66 7.30 21.60 -30.16
N PHE A 67 6.40 21.61 -29.18
CA PHE A 67 6.48 20.73 -28.02
C PHE A 67 6.54 19.25 -28.42
N CYS A 68 5.70 18.83 -29.37
CA CYS A 68 5.70 17.45 -29.85
C CYS A 68 7.03 17.10 -30.53
N HIS A 69 7.57 17.99 -31.36
CA HIS A 69 8.86 17.82 -32.01
C HIS A 69 10.00 17.66 -30.98
N ASP A 70 10.09 18.58 -30.02
CA ASP A 70 11.17 18.63 -29.03
C ASP A 70 11.18 17.46 -28.05
N ASN A 71 10.01 16.84 -27.82
CA ASN A 71 9.87 15.69 -26.93
C ASN A 71 9.70 14.36 -27.68
N CYS A 72 9.85 14.34 -29.01
CA CYS A 72 9.70 13.16 -29.85
C CYS A 72 8.34 12.47 -29.69
N ILE A 73 7.27 13.25 -29.61
CA ILE A 73 5.89 12.80 -29.42
C ILE A 73 5.14 12.87 -30.75
N ARG A 74 4.25 11.92 -31.00
CA ARG A 74 3.36 11.94 -32.17
C ARG A 74 2.23 12.97 -31.96
N PRO A 75 2.14 14.05 -32.76
CA PRO A 75 1.12 15.10 -32.55
C PRO A 75 -0.31 14.56 -32.59
N ARG A 76 -0.60 13.62 -33.50
CA ARG A 76 -1.91 12.97 -33.61
C ARG A 76 -2.29 12.23 -32.33
N ALA A 77 -1.35 11.61 -31.63
CA ALA A 77 -1.63 10.90 -30.38
C ALA A 77 -2.06 11.88 -29.28
N MET A 78 -1.40 13.04 -29.17
CA MET A 78 -1.76 14.06 -28.18
C MET A 78 -3.13 14.69 -28.45
N TYR A 79 -3.45 14.97 -29.72
CA TYR A 79 -4.78 15.42 -30.10
C TYR A 79 -5.87 14.43 -29.67
N GLU A 80 -5.65 13.14 -29.91
CA GLU A 80 -6.58 12.08 -29.51
C GLU A 80 -6.71 11.96 -28.00
N VAL A 81 -5.61 12.08 -27.24
CA VAL A 81 -5.64 12.12 -25.77
C VAL A 81 -6.49 13.30 -25.27
N GLY A 82 -6.30 14.51 -25.81
CA GLY A 82 -7.10 15.68 -25.44
C GLY A 82 -8.59 15.52 -25.78
N ARG A 83 -8.92 14.83 -26.88
CA ARG A 83 -10.31 14.49 -27.24
C ARG A 83 -10.92 13.50 -26.25
N LEU A 84 -10.19 12.43 -25.91
CA LEU A 84 -10.66 11.40 -24.97
C LEU A 84 -10.84 11.94 -23.56
N ARG A 85 -9.93 12.81 -23.07
CA ARG A 85 -10.05 13.46 -21.77
C ARG A 85 -11.34 14.28 -21.64
N ARG A 86 -11.68 15.06 -22.68
CA ARG A 86 -12.95 15.80 -22.75
C ARG A 86 -14.17 14.89 -22.70
N GLN A 87 -14.13 13.81 -23.47
CA GLN A 87 -15.23 12.84 -23.52
C GLN A 87 -15.42 12.09 -22.19
N LEU A 88 -14.33 11.75 -21.50
CA LEU A 88 -14.39 11.15 -20.17
C LEU A 88 -14.94 12.13 -19.14
N HIS A 89 -14.48 13.38 -19.17
CA HIS A 89 -14.98 14.42 -18.28
C HIS A 89 -16.48 14.66 -18.44
N SER A 90 -16.97 14.80 -19.68
CA SER A 90 -18.39 15.02 -19.94
C SER A 90 -19.28 13.87 -19.46
N ARG A 91 -18.74 12.66 -19.30
CA ARG A 91 -19.46 11.49 -18.77
C ARG A 91 -19.40 11.37 -17.26
N ILE A 92 -18.25 11.70 -16.66
CA ILE A 92 -18.01 11.51 -15.22
C ILE A 92 -18.49 12.72 -14.41
N ALA A 93 -18.37 13.93 -14.96
CA ALA A 93 -18.71 15.19 -14.31
C ALA A 93 -19.44 16.12 -15.30
N PRO A 94 -20.68 15.78 -15.71
CA PRO A 94 -21.42 16.54 -16.71
C PRO A 94 -21.74 17.98 -16.26
N ASP A 95 -21.87 18.21 -14.95
CA ASP A 95 -22.21 19.51 -14.36
C ASP A 95 -20.98 20.40 -14.11
N GLN A 96 -19.77 19.91 -14.41
CA GLN A 96 -18.52 20.66 -14.22
C GLN A 96 -17.98 21.16 -15.56
N GLU A 97 -17.37 22.33 -15.56
CA GLU A 97 -16.65 22.83 -16.74
C GLU A 97 -15.34 22.06 -16.93
N TYR A 98 -15.09 21.59 -18.15
CA TYR A 98 -13.85 20.89 -18.47
C TYR A 98 -12.67 21.88 -18.47
N CYS A 99 -11.74 21.71 -17.53
CA CYS A 99 -10.48 22.43 -17.53
C CYS A 99 -9.35 21.53 -18.06
N PRO A 100 -8.76 21.83 -19.24
CA PRO A 100 -7.62 21.06 -19.76
C PRO A 100 -6.34 21.30 -18.94
N LEU A 101 -6.20 22.52 -18.40
CA LEU A 101 -5.04 23.01 -17.65
C LEU A 101 -5.13 22.62 -16.18
N VAL A 102 -4.72 21.39 -15.89
CA VAL A 102 -4.69 20.85 -14.52
C VAL A 102 -3.31 21.11 -13.91
N PRO A 103 -3.20 21.64 -12.68
CA PRO A 103 -1.90 21.87 -12.05
C PRO A 103 -1.16 20.54 -11.82
N PRO A 104 0.19 20.55 -11.78
CA PRO A 104 0.96 19.36 -11.40
C PRO A 104 0.54 18.83 -10.03
N PRO A 105 0.39 17.51 -9.86
CA PRO A 105 -0.09 16.94 -8.61
C PRO A 105 0.93 17.07 -7.48
N SER A 106 0.44 17.30 -6.26
CA SER A 106 1.24 17.26 -5.03
C SER A 106 1.80 15.85 -4.76
N LEU A 107 2.76 15.73 -3.83
CA LEU A 107 3.31 14.42 -3.44
C LEU A 107 2.23 13.47 -2.90
N GLU A 108 1.26 13.99 -2.15
CA GLU A 108 0.13 13.21 -1.64
C GLU A 108 -0.78 12.75 -2.78
N GLN A 109 -1.11 13.64 -3.71
CA GLN A 109 -1.92 13.30 -4.89
C GLN A 109 -1.22 12.25 -5.76
N ARG A 110 0.09 12.36 -5.97
CA ARG A 110 0.88 11.34 -6.69
C ARG A 110 0.79 9.98 -6.00
N SER A 111 0.93 9.96 -4.67
CA SER A 111 0.78 8.71 -3.92
C SER A 111 -0.64 8.15 -4.02
N ALA A 112 -1.68 8.98 -4.04
CA ALA A 112 -3.06 8.55 -4.22
C ALA A 112 -3.30 8.02 -5.64
N LEU A 113 -2.75 8.67 -6.66
CA LEU A 113 -2.82 8.22 -8.06
C LEU A 113 -2.18 6.84 -8.25
N CYS A 114 -1.00 6.56 -7.65
CA CYS A 114 -0.41 5.22 -7.70
C CYS A 114 -1.34 4.16 -7.08
N GLN A 115 -2.05 4.50 -6.00
CA GLN A 115 -3.00 3.57 -5.36
C GLN A 115 -4.25 3.37 -6.24
N LEU A 116 -4.73 4.42 -6.90
CA LEU A 116 -5.83 4.33 -7.87
C LEU A 116 -5.46 3.46 -9.06
N ILE A 117 -4.27 3.64 -9.63
CA ILE A 117 -3.71 2.78 -10.69
C ILE A 117 -3.69 1.33 -10.22
N CYS A 118 -3.17 1.07 -9.02
CA CYS A 118 -3.15 -0.27 -8.43
C CYS A 118 -4.55 -0.87 -8.25
N SER A 119 -5.56 -0.06 -7.93
CA SER A 119 -6.94 -0.53 -7.78
C SER A 119 -7.54 -1.00 -9.10
N GLY A 120 -7.18 -0.37 -10.22
CA GLY A 120 -7.61 -0.76 -11.56
C GLY A 120 -6.83 -1.92 -12.16
N LEU A 121 -5.63 -2.20 -11.63
CA LEU A 121 -4.70 -3.22 -12.11
C LEU A 121 -4.41 -4.28 -11.04
N CYS A 122 -5.38 -4.56 -10.16
CA CYS A 122 -5.18 -5.40 -8.98
C CYS A 122 -4.93 -6.88 -9.30
N ASP A 123 -5.34 -7.30 -10.48
CA ASP A 123 -5.09 -8.61 -11.09
C ASP A 123 -3.72 -8.65 -11.82
N GLN A 124 -3.19 -7.50 -12.20
CA GLN A 124 -1.92 -7.33 -12.93
C GLN A 124 -0.78 -6.91 -11.99
N VAL A 125 -0.59 -7.70 -10.93
CA VAL A 125 0.48 -7.49 -9.94
C VAL A 125 1.65 -8.41 -10.24
N ALA A 126 2.86 -7.87 -10.11
CA ALA A 126 4.09 -8.65 -10.14
C ALA A 126 4.92 -8.41 -8.88
N ARG A 127 5.51 -9.48 -8.35
CA ARG A 127 6.45 -9.44 -7.23
C ARG A 127 7.83 -9.83 -7.70
N ARG A 128 8.88 -9.20 -7.18
CA ARG A 128 10.26 -9.56 -7.47
C ARG A 128 10.49 -11.05 -7.19
N HIS A 129 11.10 -11.74 -8.15
CA HIS A 129 11.37 -13.16 -8.05
C HIS A 129 12.40 -13.41 -6.92
N PRO A 130 12.19 -14.42 -6.05
CA PRO A 130 13.10 -14.70 -4.93
C PRO A 130 14.50 -15.10 -5.41
N ASP A 131 14.58 -15.98 -6.41
CA ASP A 131 15.86 -16.57 -6.85
C ASP A 131 16.51 -15.86 -8.04
N ILE A 132 15.76 -15.10 -8.83
CA ILE A 132 16.23 -14.48 -10.08
C ILE A 132 16.24 -12.96 -9.90
N PRO A 133 17.42 -12.33 -9.68
CA PRO A 133 17.50 -10.95 -9.19
C PRO A 133 16.82 -9.88 -10.06
N THR A 134 16.69 -10.10 -11.37
CA THR A 134 16.13 -9.15 -12.34
C THR A 134 14.76 -9.55 -12.86
N ALA A 135 14.19 -10.65 -12.37
CA ALA A 135 12.90 -11.14 -12.81
C ALA A 135 11.82 -10.85 -11.78
N TYR A 136 10.59 -10.91 -12.25
CA TYR A 136 9.37 -10.81 -11.47
C TYR A 136 8.53 -12.07 -11.72
N GLN A 137 7.73 -12.40 -10.73
CA GLN A 137 6.67 -13.39 -10.82
C GLN A 137 5.34 -12.64 -10.93
N CYS A 138 4.51 -13.02 -11.91
CA CYS A 138 3.17 -12.48 -12.10
C CYS A 138 2.12 -13.42 -11.49
N LEU A 139 0.93 -12.91 -11.21
CA LEU A 139 -0.18 -13.75 -10.74
C LEU A 139 -0.67 -14.77 -11.79
N HIS A 140 -0.62 -14.42 -13.07
CA HIS A 140 -1.20 -15.19 -14.18
C HIS A 140 -0.16 -15.91 -15.05
N THR A 141 1.11 -15.91 -14.64
CA THR A 141 2.19 -16.48 -15.46
C THR A 141 3.24 -17.14 -14.57
N ASP A 142 3.50 -18.42 -14.82
CA ASP A 142 4.50 -19.19 -14.10
C ASP A 142 5.94 -18.86 -14.53
N GLN A 143 6.11 -18.36 -15.76
CA GLN A 143 7.41 -17.97 -16.28
C GLN A 143 7.90 -16.64 -15.67
N PRO A 144 9.21 -16.48 -15.44
CA PRO A 144 9.77 -15.22 -14.99
C PRO A 144 9.60 -14.12 -16.04
N VAL A 145 9.09 -12.97 -15.61
CA VAL A 145 8.94 -11.78 -16.46
C VAL A 145 9.97 -10.71 -16.12
N TYR A 146 10.26 -9.82 -17.07
CA TYR A 146 11.31 -8.79 -16.91
C TYR A 146 10.75 -7.39 -17.14
N ILE A 147 11.30 -6.39 -16.47
CA ILE A 147 10.94 -4.99 -16.74
C ILE A 147 11.40 -4.62 -18.17
N HIS A 148 10.51 -4.03 -18.94
CA HIS A 148 10.82 -3.57 -20.28
C HIS A 148 11.93 -2.49 -20.27
N PRO A 149 12.94 -2.53 -21.17
CA PRO A 149 14.07 -1.59 -21.16
C PRO A 149 13.72 -0.11 -21.33
N GLN A 150 12.51 0.18 -21.82
CA GLN A 150 12.05 1.56 -22.00
C GLN A 150 11.36 2.14 -20.76
N SER A 151 11.10 1.32 -19.73
CA SER A 151 10.54 1.79 -18.47
C SER A 151 11.54 2.67 -17.71
N ALA A 152 11.05 3.70 -17.03
CA ALA A 152 11.83 4.53 -16.12
C ALA A 152 12.39 3.72 -14.94
N LEU A 153 11.74 2.61 -14.58
CA LEU A 153 12.13 1.73 -13.48
C LEU A 153 13.06 0.58 -13.91
N PHE A 154 13.48 0.54 -15.18
CA PHE A 154 14.43 -0.47 -15.66
C PHE A 154 15.78 -0.48 -14.92
N PRO A 155 16.40 0.67 -14.52
CA PRO A 155 17.67 0.66 -13.81
C PRO A 155 17.61 -0.14 -12.49
N ARG A 156 18.54 -1.09 -12.33
CA ARG A 156 18.54 -2.10 -11.24
C ARG A 156 18.48 -1.55 -9.82
N HIS A 157 18.97 -0.32 -9.60
CA HIS A 157 19.00 0.31 -8.27
C HIS A 157 17.61 0.66 -7.73
N HIS A 158 16.57 0.64 -8.58
CA HIS A 158 15.21 1.09 -8.25
C HIS A 158 14.15 -0.01 -8.44
N HIS A 159 14.54 -1.29 -8.49
CA HIS A 159 13.58 -2.39 -8.69
C HIS A 159 12.65 -2.54 -7.48
N PRO A 160 11.35 -2.23 -7.61
CA PRO A 160 10.43 -2.31 -6.49
C PRO A 160 10.15 -3.78 -6.14
N GLU A 161 9.86 -4.05 -4.87
CA GLU A 161 9.49 -5.40 -4.42
C GLU A 161 8.19 -5.86 -5.10
N ILE A 162 7.20 -4.97 -5.18
CA ILE A 162 5.91 -5.19 -5.80
C ILE A 162 5.61 -4.04 -6.75
N LEU A 163 5.07 -4.36 -7.91
CA LEU A 163 4.59 -3.41 -8.89
C LEU A 163 3.28 -3.89 -9.50
N VAL A 164 2.57 -2.96 -10.14
CA VAL A 164 1.53 -3.27 -11.12
C VAL A 164 2.03 -2.94 -12.51
N TYR A 165 1.54 -3.65 -13.51
CA TYR A 165 1.86 -3.45 -14.93
C TYR A 165 0.57 -3.29 -15.73
N HIS A 166 0.65 -2.66 -16.89
CA HIS A 166 -0.48 -2.53 -17.81
C HIS A 166 -0.49 -3.60 -18.89
N ASP A 167 0.68 -3.90 -19.46
CA ASP A 167 0.82 -4.80 -20.59
C ASP A 167 1.94 -5.82 -20.37
N ILE A 168 1.76 -7.01 -20.94
CA ILE A 168 2.80 -8.04 -21.07
C ILE A 168 3.15 -8.18 -22.55
N ILE A 169 4.44 -8.01 -22.86
CA ILE A 169 5.02 -8.14 -24.18
C ILE A 169 5.79 -9.46 -24.24
N HIS A 170 5.36 -10.35 -25.14
CA HIS A 170 6.06 -11.60 -25.40
C HIS A 170 7.07 -11.38 -26.52
N THR A 171 8.34 -11.63 -26.23
CA THR A 171 9.40 -11.70 -27.25
C THR A 171 9.89 -13.14 -27.36
N PRO A 172 10.53 -13.55 -28.47
CA PRO A 172 11.02 -14.93 -28.62
C PRO A 172 11.97 -15.39 -27.51
N SER A 173 12.64 -14.46 -26.84
CA SER A 173 13.62 -14.76 -25.78
C SER A 173 13.13 -14.47 -24.37
N LYS A 174 12.18 -13.55 -24.19
CA LYS A 174 11.76 -13.04 -22.87
C LYS A 174 10.32 -12.53 -22.86
N VAL A 175 9.67 -12.73 -21.73
CA VAL A 175 8.39 -12.07 -21.41
C VAL A 175 8.70 -10.79 -20.63
N MET A 176 8.17 -9.65 -21.08
CA MET A 176 8.44 -8.35 -20.49
C MET A 176 7.17 -7.63 -20.06
N ILE A 177 7.22 -6.88 -18.97
CA ILE A 177 6.12 -6.05 -18.47
C ILE A 177 6.36 -4.57 -18.79
N ASN A 178 5.31 -3.86 -19.19
CA ASN A 178 5.35 -2.47 -19.63
C ASN A 178 4.36 -1.57 -18.86
N ALA A 179 4.64 -0.26 -18.88
CA ALA A 179 3.91 0.79 -18.17
C ALA A 179 3.69 0.45 -16.69
N ILE A 180 4.80 0.34 -15.97
CA ILE A 180 4.80 -0.18 -14.60
C ILE A 180 4.65 0.92 -13.56
N THR A 181 4.06 0.58 -12.42
CA THR A 181 3.92 1.45 -11.25
C THR A 181 4.32 0.68 -10.00
N ALA A 182 5.33 1.16 -9.28
CA ALA A 182 5.78 0.60 -8.02
C ALA A 182 4.74 0.80 -6.91
N ILE A 183 4.45 -0.27 -6.17
CA ILE A 183 3.46 -0.27 -5.09
C ILE A 183 4.09 -0.78 -3.79
N ARG A 184 3.80 -0.11 -2.68
CA ARG A 184 4.21 -0.59 -1.36
C ARG A 184 3.39 -1.83 -0.98
N PRO A 185 4.01 -2.92 -0.50
CA PRO A 185 3.28 -4.13 -0.08
C PRO A 185 2.18 -3.86 0.95
N SER A 186 2.40 -2.91 1.87
CA SER A 186 1.42 -2.51 2.89
C SER A 186 0.15 -1.86 2.32
N HIS A 187 0.20 -1.34 1.09
CA HIS A 187 -0.97 -0.73 0.46
C HIS A 187 -1.92 -1.78 -0.15
N LEU A 188 -1.42 -2.95 -0.56
CA LEU A 188 -2.23 -3.95 -1.26
C LEU A 188 -3.45 -4.39 -0.45
N TYR A 189 -3.28 -4.61 0.87
CA TYR A 189 -4.40 -4.97 1.74
C TYR A 189 -5.49 -3.89 1.78
N ARG A 190 -5.09 -2.61 1.81
CA ARG A 190 -6.03 -1.48 1.86
C ARG A 190 -6.74 -1.27 0.52
N ILE A 191 -6.05 -1.47 -0.60
CA ILE A 191 -6.59 -1.22 -1.94
C ILE A 191 -7.46 -2.39 -2.40
N CYS A 192 -6.98 -3.62 -2.20
CA CYS A 192 -7.58 -4.84 -2.75
C CYS A 192 -7.75 -5.92 -1.66
N PRO A 193 -8.55 -5.66 -0.61
CA PRO A 193 -8.72 -6.61 0.49
C PRO A 193 -9.34 -7.93 0.04
N HIS A 194 -10.14 -7.92 -1.04
CA HIS A 194 -10.78 -9.10 -1.61
C HIS A 194 -9.81 -10.10 -2.27
N LEU A 195 -8.61 -9.63 -2.65
CA LEU A 195 -7.52 -10.48 -3.14
C LEU A 195 -6.55 -10.89 -2.04
N CYS A 196 -6.79 -10.44 -0.81
CA CYS A 196 -5.96 -10.76 0.35
C CYS A 196 -6.60 -11.86 1.20
N ARG A 197 -5.76 -12.68 1.83
CA ARG A 197 -6.19 -13.65 2.84
C ARG A 197 -5.51 -13.33 4.16
N LEU A 198 -6.31 -13.20 5.21
CA LEU A 198 -5.83 -13.00 6.57
C LEU A 198 -5.82 -14.32 7.34
N SER A 199 -4.93 -14.43 8.32
CA SER A 199 -4.99 -15.54 9.27
C SER A 199 -6.33 -15.52 10.04
N PRO A 200 -6.92 -16.70 10.33
CA PRO A 200 -8.18 -16.76 11.08
C PRO A 200 -8.02 -16.34 12.54
N LYS A 201 -6.79 -16.43 13.07
CA LYS A 201 -6.44 -16.04 14.44
C LYS A 201 -5.43 -14.88 14.41
N PRO A 202 -5.47 -13.99 15.40
CA PRO A 202 -4.45 -12.97 15.54
C PRO A 202 -3.10 -13.60 15.89
N LEU A 203 -2.02 -12.91 15.52
CA LEU A 203 -0.66 -13.29 15.84
C LEU A 203 -0.41 -13.12 17.34
N ALA A 204 0.37 -14.04 17.91
CA ALA A 204 0.85 -13.91 19.29
C ALA A 204 1.94 -12.82 19.43
N SER A 205 2.65 -12.55 18.34
CA SER A 205 3.62 -11.47 18.22
C SER A 205 3.56 -10.90 16.80
N PRO A 206 3.47 -9.57 16.60
CA PRO A 206 3.52 -8.52 17.63
C PRO A 206 2.26 -8.45 18.50
N LEU A 207 2.41 -7.87 19.70
CA LEU A 207 1.29 -7.74 20.66
C LEU A 207 0.24 -6.74 20.16
N PRO A 208 -1.04 -6.87 20.60
CA PRO A 208 -2.08 -5.90 20.32
C PRO A 208 -1.70 -4.47 20.75
N VAL A 209 -2.12 -3.50 19.93
CA VAL A 209 -1.83 -2.07 20.11
C VAL A 209 -3.13 -1.28 20.22
N TYR A 210 -3.07 -0.09 20.82
CA TYR A 210 -4.21 0.82 20.86
C TYR A 210 -4.19 1.76 19.66
N SER A 211 -5.20 1.69 18.79
CA SER A 211 -5.42 2.66 17.72
C SER A 211 -6.16 3.86 18.29
N ARG A 212 -5.50 5.03 18.32
CA ARG A 212 -6.10 6.28 18.80
C ARG A 212 -7.14 6.83 17.82
N SER A 213 -6.98 6.60 16.52
CA SER A 213 -7.94 7.03 15.51
C SER A 213 -9.24 6.26 15.59
N ASP A 214 -9.16 4.95 15.84
CA ASP A 214 -10.34 4.06 15.90
C ASP A 214 -10.89 3.91 17.33
N ASP A 215 -10.21 4.52 18.31
CA ASP A 215 -10.48 4.36 19.75
C ASP A 215 -10.61 2.89 20.18
N ALA A 216 -9.73 2.02 19.68
CA ALA A 216 -9.91 0.58 19.80
C ALA A 216 -8.60 -0.21 19.89
N ILE A 217 -8.70 -1.44 20.41
CA ILE A 217 -7.61 -2.40 20.45
C ILE A 217 -7.50 -3.08 19.08
N SER A 218 -6.33 -2.98 18.47
CA SER A 218 -6.00 -3.63 17.20
C SER A 218 -5.04 -4.79 17.43
N SER A 219 -5.40 -5.96 16.90
CA SER A 219 -4.55 -7.14 16.89
C SER A 219 -3.91 -7.31 15.51
N TRP A 220 -2.74 -7.92 15.48
CA TRP A 220 -2.00 -8.16 14.24
C TRP A 220 -2.39 -9.48 13.60
N PHE A 221 -2.49 -9.51 12.29
CA PHE A 221 -2.80 -10.68 11.48
C PHE A 221 -1.74 -10.86 10.41
N SER A 222 -1.39 -12.11 10.08
CA SER A 222 -0.61 -12.35 8.87
C SER A 222 -1.51 -12.15 7.65
N CYS A 223 -0.93 -11.67 6.57
CA CYS A 223 -1.64 -11.35 5.35
C CYS A 223 -0.90 -11.93 4.15
N SER A 224 -1.62 -12.54 3.23
CA SER A 224 -1.10 -12.97 1.93
C SER A 224 -1.93 -12.41 0.79
N TYR A 225 -1.31 -12.28 -0.38
CA TYR A 225 -1.91 -11.69 -1.58
C TYR A 225 -2.02 -12.68 -2.73
N GLY A 226 -3.18 -12.70 -3.38
CA GLY A 226 -3.42 -13.40 -4.64
C GLY A 226 -3.34 -14.93 -4.55
N PRO A 227 -3.49 -15.63 -5.69
CA PRO A 227 -3.43 -17.08 -5.77
C PRO A 227 -2.09 -17.66 -5.30
N LEU A 228 -0.99 -16.96 -5.55
CA LEU A 228 0.36 -17.36 -5.15
C LEU A 228 0.64 -17.16 -3.66
N SER A 229 -0.33 -16.66 -2.89
CA SER A 229 -0.22 -16.45 -1.43
C SER A 229 1.03 -15.67 -1.02
N TRP A 230 1.38 -14.65 -1.81
CA TRP A 230 2.55 -13.82 -1.54
C TRP A 230 2.47 -13.19 -0.15
N PRO A 231 3.46 -13.39 0.74
CA PRO A 231 3.41 -12.80 2.07
C PRO A 231 3.45 -11.28 1.99
N LEU A 232 2.50 -10.62 2.66
CA LEU A 232 2.44 -9.19 2.87
C LEU A 232 2.83 -8.84 4.32
N PRO A 233 3.17 -7.56 4.60
CA PRO A 233 3.34 -7.09 5.97
C PRO A 233 2.13 -7.41 6.84
N HIS A 234 2.37 -7.63 8.14
CA HIS A 234 1.29 -7.87 9.09
C HIS A 234 0.31 -6.69 9.11
N ILE A 235 -0.97 -7.02 9.17
CA ILE A 235 -2.04 -6.03 9.15
C ILE A 235 -2.65 -5.94 10.54
N ALA A 236 -2.72 -4.72 11.07
CA ALA A 236 -3.46 -4.44 12.30
C ALA A 236 -4.95 -4.31 11.98
N GLN A 237 -5.79 -5.05 12.69
CA GLN A 237 -7.24 -4.92 12.62
C GLN A 237 -7.84 -4.80 14.01
N VAL A 238 -8.90 -4.00 14.11
CA VAL A 238 -9.69 -3.90 15.33
C VAL A 238 -10.14 -5.31 15.73
N ALA A 239 -9.75 -5.72 16.93
CA ALA A 239 -9.97 -7.09 17.40
C ALA A 239 -11.47 -7.37 17.52
N THR A 240 -11.97 -8.32 16.72
CA THR A 240 -13.37 -8.77 16.73
C THR A 240 -13.75 -9.61 17.94
N LEU A 241 -12.80 -9.92 18.84
CA LEU A 241 -13.03 -10.71 20.06
C LEU A 241 -13.18 -9.82 21.29
N PRO A 242 -14.40 -9.33 21.62
CA PRO A 242 -14.64 -8.42 22.74
C PRO A 242 -14.31 -9.02 24.12
N SER A 243 -14.27 -10.35 24.27
CA SER A 243 -14.11 -11.01 25.57
C SER A 243 -12.79 -10.68 26.28
N HIS A 244 -11.73 -10.34 25.55
CA HIS A 244 -10.41 -10.00 26.12
C HIS A 244 -9.96 -8.55 25.87
N ASN A 245 -10.74 -7.75 25.12
CA ASN A 245 -10.35 -6.38 24.78
C ASN A 245 -10.17 -5.49 26.03
N HIS A 246 -11.01 -5.65 27.05
CA HIS A 246 -10.88 -4.89 28.31
C HIS A 246 -9.56 -5.18 29.05
N ARG A 247 -9.02 -6.41 28.96
CA ARG A 247 -7.72 -6.77 29.56
C ARG A 247 -6.55 -6.11 28.84
N TRP A 248 -6.61 -6.09 27.50
CA TRP A 248 -5.61 -5.38 26.69
C TRP A 248 -5.71 -3.87 26.87
N PHE A 249 -6.92 -3.34 26.94
CA PHE A 249 -7.16 -1.93 27.25
C PHE A 249 -6.58 -1.55 28.62
N ALA A 250 -6.85 -2.33 29.67
CA ALA A 250 -6.28 -2.14 30.99
C ALA A 250 -4.74 -2.14 30.98
N ARG A 251 -4.14 -3.10 30.27
CA ARG A 251 -2.69 -3.18 30.09
C ARG A 251 -2.12 -1.92 29.44
N LEU A 252 -2.66 -1.54 28.28
CA LEU A 252 -2.17 -0.42 27.47
C LEU A 252 -2.44 0.94 28.13
N LEU A 253 -3.52 1.06 28.91
CA LEU A 253 -3.80 2.23 29.74
C LEU A 253 -2.69 2.42 30.79
N LEU A 254 -2.34 1.37 31.53
CA LEU A 254 -1.28 1.41 32.55
C LEU A 254 0.13 1.60 31.96
N GLN A 255 0.32 1.27 30.68
CA GLN A 255 1.57 1.56 29.97
C GLN A 255 1.66 3.02 29.49
N GLY A 256 0.51 3.72 29.39
CA GLY A 256 0.41 5.08 28.85
C GLY A 256 0.18 5.13 27.33
N ASP A 257 -0.09 3.99 26.68
CA ASP A 257 -0.27 3.94 25.22
C ASP A 257 -1.64 4.54 24.82
N VAL A 258 -2.67 4.28 25.64
CA VAL A 258 -4.02 4.86 25.51
C VAL A 258 -4.01 6.35 25.85
N LEU A 259 -3.47 6.70 27.03
CA LEU A 259 -3.34 8.06 27.54
C LEU A 259 -1.90 8.31 27.97
N PRO A 260 -1.15 9.21 27.30
CA PRO A 260 0.24 9.49 27.63
C PRO A 260 0.48 9.91 29.09
N SER A 261 -0.49 10.61 29.71
CA SER A 261 -0.42 11.02 31.12
C SER A 261 -0.26 9.82 32.08
N TRP A 262 -0.84 8.67 31.74
CA TRP A 262 -0.78 7.45 32.56
C TRP A 262 0.61 6.80 32.60
N SER A 263 1.52 7.18 31.70
CA SER A 263 2.92 6.72 31.75
C SER A 263 3.62 7.09 33.07
N ALA A 264 3.18 8.17 33.74
CA ALA A 264 3.69 8.61 35.04
C ALA A 264 3.38 7.63 36.19
N ILE A 265 2.37 6.75 36.03
CA ILE A 265 1.98 5.76 37.05
C ILE A 265 2.88 4.53 36.98
N ARG A 266 3.46 4.22 35.81
CA ARG A 266 4.27 3.02 35.57
C ARG A 266 5.36 2.75 36.64
N PRO A 267 6.17 3.73 37.08
CA PRO A 267 7.16 3.49 38.14
C PRO A 267 6.56 3.25 39.53
N LEU A 268 5.30 3.64 39.76
CA LEU A 268 4.61 3.51 41.05
C LEU A 268 3.94 2.14 41.22
N LEU A 269 3.73 1.40 40.13
CA LEU A 269 3.04 0.12 40.14
C LEU A 269 3.78 -0.94 40.95
N SER A 270 3.03 -1.74 41.72
CA SER A 270 3.54 -2.91 42.43
C SER A 270 3.63 -4.16 41.53
N CYS A 271 2.98 -4.14 40.37
CA CYS A 271 3.02 -5.22 39.38
C CYS A 271 3.29 -4.68 37.97
N ARG A 272 3.79 -5.55 37.08
CA ARG A 272 4.00 -5.17 35.67
C ARG A 272 2.64 -5.06 34.96
N PRO A 273 2.41 -4.08 34.07
CA PRO A 273 1.17 -3.98 33.29
C PRO A 273 0.80 -5.26 32.51
N SER A 274 1.79 -6.08 32.15
CA SER A 274 1.58 -7.38 31.52
C SER A 274 0.70 -8.34 32.35
N ALA A 275 0.62 -8.15 33.68
CA ALA A 275 -0.23 -8.94 34.56
C ALA A 275 -1.72 -8.87 34.19
N MET A 276 -2.17 -7.79 33.57
CA MET A 276 -3.57 -7.65 33.12
C MET A 276 -3.97 -8.68 32.06
N THR A 277 -2.99 -9.18 31.30
CA THR A 277 -3.22 -10.12 30.17
C THR A 277 -2.78 -11.55 30.47
N GLN A 278 -1.98 -11.78 31.51
CA GLN A 278 -1.41 -13.10 31.82
C GLN A 278 -2.27 -13.83 32.88
N PRO A 279 -2.81 -15.02 32.59
CA PRO A 279 -3.63 -15.78 33.55
C PRO A 279 -2.93 -16.06 34.89
N GLU A 280 -1.61 -16.26 34.86
CA GLU A 280 -0.80 -16.65 36.01
C GLU A 280 -0.50 -15.48 36.97
N ALA A 281 -0.76 -14.24 36.53
CA ALA A 281 -0.40 -13.02 37.26
C ALA A 281 -1.61 -12.29 37.89
N LEU A 282 -2.78 -12.94 37.93
CA LEU A 282 -4.06 -12.36 38.37
C LEU A 282 -4.20 -12.27 39.91
N SER A 283 -3.43 -11.37 40.52
CA SER A 283 -3.59 -11.02 41.94
C SER A 283 -4.94 -10.33 42.25
N ILE A 284 -5.34 -10.30 43.52
CA ILE A 284 -6.60 -9.65 43.95
C ILE A 284 -6.72 -8.19 43.45
N PRO A 285 -5.68 -7.32 43.56
CA PRO A 285 -5.74 -5.97 43.01
C PRO A 285 -5.94 -5.92 41.48
N VAL A 286 -5.26 -6.82 40.75
CA VAL A 286 -5.38 -6.93 39.28
C VAL A 286 -6.81 -7.32 38.89
N LEU A 287 -7.39 -8.30 39.58
CA LEU A 287 -8.78 -8.71 39.36
C LEU A 287 -9.78 -7.59 39.72
N SER A 288 -9.53 -6.84 40.78
CA SER A 288 -10.36 -5.68 41.15
C SER A 288 -10.37 -4.63 40.04
N PHE A 289 -9.20 -4.29 39.51
CA PHE A 289 -9.05 -3.32 38.42
C PHE A 289 -9.74 -3.80 37.13
N LEU A 290 -9.52 -5.07 36.75
CA LEU A 290 -10.15 -5.67 35.56
C LEU A 290 -11.67 -5.79 35.70
N ARG A 291 -12.20 -6.04 36.90
CA ARG A 291 -13.65 -6.07 37.14
C ARG A 291 -14.29 -4.69 37.00
N ARG A 292 -13.55 -3.64 37.39
CA ARG A 292 -14.01 -2.25 37.23
C ARG A 292 -14.03 -1.85 35.75
N LEU A 293 -12.98 -2.21 35.01
CA LEU A 293 -12.94 -2.17 33.55
C LEU A 293 -13.73 -3.35 32.95
N THR A 294 -15.05 -3.34 33.15
CA THR A 294 -15.96 -4.32 32.54
C THR A 294 -15.71 -4.44 31.02
N PRO A 295 -16.12 -5.55 30.36
CA PRO A 295 -16.04 -5.67 28.91
C PRO A 295 -16.71 -4.52 28.13
N SER A 296 -17.61 -3.78 28.78
CA SER A 296 -18.24 -2.59 28.20
C SER A 296 -17.28 -1.39 28.07
N ILE A 297 -16.27 -1.27 28.93
CA ILE A 297 -15.27 -0.19 28.96
C ILE A 297 -13.98 -0.71 28.32
N SER A 298 -13.96 -0.73 26.99
CA SER A 298 -12.85 -1.23 26.18
C SER A 298 -12.17 -0.14 25.33
N CYS A 299 -12.60 1.11 25.48
CA CYS A 299 -12.09 2.26 24.75
C CYS A 299 -12.04 3.53 25.61
N LEU A 300 -11.27 4.52 25.16
CA LEU A 300 -11.03 5.75 25.89
C LEU A 300 -12.29 6.62 25.98
N ALA A 301 -13.10 6.69 24.92
CA ALA A 301 -14.33 7.46 24.94
C ALA A 301 -15.26 7.00 26.08
N LYS A 302 -15.50 5.69 26.19
CA LYS A 302 -16.32 5.11 27.27
C LYS A 302 -15.69 5.29 28.64
N LEU A 303 -14.36 5.25 28.74
CA LEU A 303 -13.68 5.51 30.00
C LEU A 303 -13.85 6.97 30.44
N LYS A 304 -13.71 7.93 29.51
CA LYS A 304 -13.93 9.36 29.77
C LYS A 304 -15.38 9.65 30.17
N GLU A 305 -16.37 9.02 29.53
CA GLU A 305 -17.77 9.12 29.95
C GLU A 305 -18.00 8.69 31.41
N ARG A 306 -17.26 7.68 31.87
CA ARG A 306 -17.32 7.23 33.28
C ARG A 306 -16.65 8.23 34.21
N TRP A 307 -15.50 8.79 33.84
CA TRP A 307 -14.85 9.83 34.64
C TRP A 307 -15.65 11.12 34.75
N VAL A 308 -16.42 11.49 33.72
CA VAL A 308 -17.34 12.63 33.80
C VAL A 308 -18.44 12.40 34.85
N LYS A 309 -18.93 11.16 34.98
CA LYS A 309 -19.96 10.80 35.97
C LYS A 309 -19.39 10.62 37.38
N ASP A 310 -18.21 10.03 37.47
CA ASP A 310 -17.50 9.75 38.72
C ASP A 310 -15.99 9.96 38.49
N PRO A 311 -15.43 11.12 38.87
CA PRO A 311 -14.01 11.42 38.71
C PRO A 311 -13.09 10.44 39.45
N ASN A 312 -13.61 9.74 40.46
CA ASN A 312 -12.86 8.77 41.25
C ASN A 312 -13.08 7.32 40.79
N PHE A 313 -13.76 7.09 39.66
CA PHE A 313 -14.25 5.79 39.20
C PHE A 313 -13.22 4.64 39.19
N LEU A 314 -11.94 4.94 38.93
CA LEU A 314 -10.82 3.96 38.89
C LEU A 314 -9.74 4.24 39.95
N LEU A 315 -9.88 5.29 40.75
CA LEU A 315 -8.83 5.71 41.69
C LEU A 315 -8.56 4.62 42.76
N PRO A 316 -9.57 4.03 43.42
CA PRO A 316 -9.35 3.00 44.44
C PRO A 316 -8.64 1.76 43.87
N GLU A 317 -9.05 1.30 42.68
CA GLU A 317 -8.46 0.15 42.03
C GLU A 317 -7.03 0.45 41.55
N THR A 318 -6.75 1.67 41.08
CA THR A 318 -5.40 2.09 40.71
C THR A 318 -4.49 2.20 41.93
N GLN A 319 -4.99 2.71 43.06
CA GLN A 319 -4.27 2.74 44.34
C GLN A 319 -3.92 1.34 44.87
N ALA A 320 -4.78 0.36 44.61
CA ALA A 320 -4.52 -1.03 44.97
C ALA A 320 -3.41 -1.67 44.12
N LEU A 321 -3.17 -1.17 42.91
CA LEU A 321 -2.09 -1.60 42.00
C LEU A 321 -0.75 -0.89 42.24
N VAL A 322 -0.72 0.13 43.10
CA VAL A 322 0.45 0.97 43.38
C VAL A 322 1.07 0.59 44.73
N GLN A 323 2.39 0.72 44.84
CA GLN A 323 3.13 0.49 46.08
C GLN A 323 2.56 1.36 47.22
N LYS A 324 2.48 0.82 48.43
CA LYS A 324 1.86 1.52 49.58
C LYS A 324 2.45 2.91 49.82
N SER A 325 3.77 3.07 49.67
CA SER A 325 4.52 4.32 49.81
C SER A 325 4.19 5.37 48.73
N ALA A 326 3.79 4.93 47.54
CA ALA A 326 3.55 5.78 46.37
C ALA A 326 2.09 6.22 46.22
N ARG A 327 1.17 5.76 47.08
CA ARG A 327 -0.26 6.10 47.03
C ARG A 327 -0.54 7.61 47.16
N PRO A 328 0.12 8.38 48.05
CA PRO A 328 -0.09 9.83 48.12
C PRO A 328 0.28 10.54 46.82
N SER A 329 1.39 10.11 46.19
CA SER A 329 1.83 10.64 44.90
C SER A 329 0.82 10.38 43.79
N LEU A 330 0.21 9.18 43.75
CA LEU A 330 -0.87 8.88 42.79
C LEU A 330 -2.07 9.81 42.98
N VAL A 331 -2.49 10.09 44.22
CA VAL A 331 -3.64 10.98 44.50
C VAL A 331 -3.35 12.40 44.01
N GLY A 332 -2.13 12.90 44.21
CA GLY A 332 -1.73 14.21 43.68
C GLY A 332 -1.71 14.27 42.15
N LEU A 333 -1.33 13.17 41.49
CA LEU A 333 -1.31 13.08 40.02
C LEU A 333 -2.70 12.84 39.41
N TRP A 334 -3.65 12.28 40.17
CA TRP A 334 -4.95 11.83 39.65
C TRP A 334 -5.71 12.88 38.81
N PRO A 335 -5.83 14.15 39.21
CA PRO A 335 -6.53 15.16 38.42
C PRO A 335 -5.91 15.36 37.02
N SER A 336 -4.59 15.22 36.90
CA SER A 336 -3.87 15.34 35.62
C SER A 336 -3.97 14.07 34.75
N LEU A 337 -4.29 12.92 35.36
CA LEU A 337 -4.39 11.63 34.68
C LEU A 337 -5.73 11.45 33.96
N ILE A 338 -6.78 12.12 34.42
CA ILE A 338 -8.16 11.96 33.91
C ILE A 338 -8.57 13.04 32.88
N GLN A 339 -7.70 14.02 32.60
CA GLN A 339 -7.88 15.05 31.55
C GLN A 339 -7.57 14.46 30.16
#